data_AF-A0A7Y6DMH4-F1
#
_entry.id   AF-A0A7Y6DMH4-F1
#
_cell.length_a   1.000
_cell.length_b   1.000
_cell.length_c   1.000
_cell.angle_alpha   90.00
_cell.angle_beta   90.00
_cell.angle_gamma   90.00
#
_symmetry.space_group_name_H-M   'P 1'
#
loop_
_entity.id
_entity.type
_entity.pdbx_description
1 polymer ?
#
loop_
_entity_poly.entity_id
_entity_poly.type
_entity_poly.pdbx_seq_one_letter_code
_entity_poly.pdbx_strand_id
1 'polypeptide(L)' 'MERLLAGWRRIEVRRGVEWNVQPVSAVQAQKSYLCPGCGRDIPPGVAHVVAWRADGVLGDAADLAARRHWHESCWRIA' A
#
# COMPACT_ATOMS: atom_id res chain seq x y z
N MET A 1 4.44 -16.97 15.07
CA MET A 1 5.13 -17.13 13.77
C MET A 1 4.62 -16.04 12.83
N GLU A 2 5.02 -14.78 13.07
CA GLU A 2 4.35 -13.57 12.53
C GLU A 2 5.36 -12.55 11.98
N ARG A 3 6.53 -12.99 11.53
CA ARG A 3 7.62 -12.10 11.08
C ARG A 3 7.97 -12.21 9.59
N LEU A 4 7.34 -13.11 8.84
CA LEU A 4 7.66 -13.28 7.41
C LEU A 4 6.93 -12.30 6.47
N LEU A 5 5.90 -11.61 6.96
CA LEU A 5 5.09 -10.69 6.14
C LEU A 5 5.47 -9.21 6.32
N ALA A 6 6.43 -8.92 7.21
CA ALA A 6 7.00 -7.59 7.41
C ALA A 6 8.18 -7.30 6.46
N GLY A 7 8.66 -8.30 5.69
CA GLY A 7 9.97 -8.24 5.05
C GLY A 7 10.05 -7.62 3.65
N TRP A 8 8.93 -7.31 2.99
CA TRP A 8 8.93 -6.89 1.58
C TRP A 8 8.44 -5.46 1.37
N ARG A 9 8.55 -4.61 2.40
CA ARG A 9 8.39 -3.16 2.23
C ARG A 9 9.56 -2.63 1.40
N ARG A 10 9.26 -1.83 0.40
CA ARG A 10 10.25 -1.09 -0.38
C ARG A 10 9.89 0.40 -0.44
N ILE A 11 10.88 1.22 -0.77
CA ILE A 11 10.67 2.62 -1.09
C ILE A 11 10.59 2.77 -2.61
N GLU A 12 9.60 3.52 -3.10
CA GLU A 12 9.48 3.94 -4.50
C GLU A 12 9.38 5.46 -4.56
N VAL A 13 10.10 6.10 -5.49
CA VAL A 13 9.97 7.53 -5.76
C VAL A 13 8.94 7.73 -6.88
N ARG A 14 7.92 8.56 -6.62
CA ARG A 14 6.88 8.90 -7.59
C ARG A 14 6.59 10.39 -7.58
N ARG A 15 6.71 11.01 -8.76
CA ARG A 15 6.49 12.46 -8.95
C ARG A 15 7.30 13.31 -7.95
N GLY A 16 8.51 12.86 -7.62
CA GLY A 16 9.42 13.54 -6.67
C GLY A 16 9.14 13.26 -5.19
N VAL A 17 8.19 12.39 -4.85
CA VAL A 17 7.84 12.02 -3.47
C VAL A 17 8.24 10.58 -3.20
N GLU A 18 8.84 10.32 -2.02
CA GLU A 18 9.14 8.95 -1.58
C GLU A 18 7.90 8.28 -0.99
N TRP A 19 7.66 7.03 -1.37
CA TRP A 19 6.54 6.22 -0.92
C TRP A 19 7.03 4.91 -0.34
N ASN A 20 6.54 4.58 0.85
CA ASN A 20 6.58 3.22 1.37
C ASN A 20 5.55 2.38 0.61
N VAL A 21 5.98 1.26 0.05
CA VAL A 21 5.12 0.33 -0.69
C VAL A 21 5.28 -1.05 -0.06
N GLN A 22 4.17 -1.60 0.42
CA GLN A 22 4.12 -2.91 1.04
C GLN A 22 3.13 -3.82 0.30
N PRO A 23 3.60 -4.93 -0.29
CA PRO A 23 2.73 -5.95 -0.84
C PRO A 23 1.88 -6.62 0.25
N VAL A 24 0.63 -6.90 -0.08
CA VAL A 24 -0.32 -7.66 0.74
C VAL A 24 -0.74 -8.88 -0.06
N SER A 25 -0.47 -10.06 0.48
CA SER A 25 -0.87 -11.31 -0.17
C SER A 25 -2.39 -11.49 -0.11
N ALA A 26 -2.94 -12.27 -1.05
CA ALA A 26 -4.36 -12.65 -1.07
C ALA A 26 -4.85 -13.20 0.28
N VAL A 27 -4.03 -14.03 0.93
CA VAL A 27 -4.34 -14.64 2.24
C VAL A 27 -4.46 -13.60 3.36
N GLN A 28 -3.67 -12.53 3.29
CA GLN A 28 -3.73 -11.44 4.28
C GLN A 28 -4.83 -10.42 3.98
N ALA A 29 -5.31 -10.36 2.75
CA ALA A 29 -6.37 -9.45 2.31
C ALA A 29 -7.73 -9.92 2.85
N GLN A 30 -8.00 -9.65 4.12
CA GLN A 30 -9.22 -10.12 4.80
C GLN A 30 -10.37 -9.10 4.75
N LYS A 31 -10.13 -7.90 4.22
CA LYS A 31 -11.11 -6.79 4.20
C LYS A 31 -11.16 -6.15 2.82
N SER A 32 -12.31 -5.58 2.49
CA SER A 32 -12.48 -4.77 1.28
C SER A 32 -11.89 -3.38 1.48
N TYR A 33 -11.26 -2.83 0.44
CA TYR A 33 -10.69 -1.48 0.44
C TYR A 33 -10.95 -0.76 -0.89
N LEU A 34 -11.15 0.55 -0.87
CA LEU A 34 -11.32 1.34 -2.10
C LEU A 34 -9.96 1.70 -2.72
N CYS A 35 -9.77 1.35 -3.99
CA CYS A 35 -8.56 1.70 -4.74
C CYS A 35 -8.63 3.14 -5.28
N PRO A 36 -7.70 4.05 -4.92
CA PRO A 36 -7.72 5.43 -5.40
C PRO A 36 -7.47 5.57 -6.90
N GLY A 37 -6.74 4.62 -7.52
CA GLY A 37 -6.38 4.69 -8.94
C GLY A 37 -7.54 4.41 -9.90
N CYS A 38 -8.49 3.56 -9.51
CA CYS A 38 -9.63 3.20 -10.36
C CYS A 38 -11.00 3.44 -9.71
N GLY A 39 -11.06 3.82 -8.44
CA GLY A 39 -12.30 4.04 -7.69
C GLY A 39 -13.12 2.77 -7.45
N ARG A 40 -12.52 1.58 -7.61
CA ARG A 40 -13.18 0.29 -7.38
C ARG A 40 -12.67 -0.39 -6.12
N ASP A 41 -13.49 -1.26 -5.57
CA ASP A 41 -13.12 -2.08 -4.41
C ASP A 41 -12.07 -3.13 -4.76
N ILE A 42 -11.16 -3.34 -3.81
CA ILE A 42 -10.24 -4.46 -3.70
C ILE A 42 -10.90 -5.44 -2.73
N PRO A 43 -11.56 -6.51 -3.19
CA PRO A 43 -12.26 -7.40 -2.30
C PRO A 43 -11.29 -8.28 -1.49
N PRO A 44 -11.76 -8.89 -0.38
CA PRO A 44 -10.99 -9.89 0.34
C PRO A 44 -10.50 -11.01 -0.59
N GLY A 45 -9.31 -11.54 -0.32
CA GLY A 45 -8.67 -12.55 -1.16
C GLY A 45 -7.92 -12.01 -2.37
N VAL A 46 -7.90 -10.68 -2.60
CA VAL A 46 -7.16 -10.08 -3.71
C VAL A 46 -5.81 -9.53 -3.25
N ALA A 47 -4.73 -10.04 -3.86
CA ALA A 47 -3.39 -9.51 -3.66
C ALA A 47 -3.30 -8.05 -4.16
N HIS A 48 -2.71 -7.19 -3.36
CA HIS A 48 -2.68 -5.75 -3.60
C HIS A 48 -1.49 -5.10 -2.89
N VAL A 49 -1.30 -3.79 -3.07
CA VAL A 49 -0.26 -3.04 -2.36
C VAL A 49 -0.86 -1.98 -1.45
N VAL A 50 -0.19 -1.75 -0.32
CA VAL A 50 -0.47 -0.63 0.57
C VAL A 50 0.64 0.39 0.39
N ALA A 51 0.27 1.63 0.09
CA ALA A 51 1.20 2.72 -0.14
C ALA A 51 0.91 3.90 0.78
N TRP A 52 1.97 4.49 1.34
CA TRP A 52 1.93 5.73 2.13
C TRP A 52 3.21 6.52 1.95
N ARG A 53 3.19 7.81 2.33
CA ARG A 53 4.38 8.67 2.19
C ARG A 53 5.54 8.16 3.04
N ALA A 54 6.76 8.35 2.55
CA ALA A 54 8.00 8.01 3.25
C ALA A 54 8.87 9.23 3.53
N ASP A 55 8.46 10.42 3.08
CA ASP A 55 9.23 11.65 3.22
C ASP A 55 9.10 12.30 4.61
N GLY A 56 8.30 11.73 5.51
CA GLY A 56 8.20 12.13 6.91
C GLY A 56 7.64 13.54 7.12
N VAL A 57 7.10 14.17 6.08
CA VAL A 57 6.66 15.58 6.10
C VAL A 57 5.53 15.80 7.12
N LEU A 58 4.71 14.78 7.38
CA LEU A 58 3.65 14.81 8.40
C LEU A 58 4.00 13.98 9.65
N GLY A 59 5.17 13.35 9.67
CA GLY A 59 5.61 12.36 10.65
C GLY A 59 5.14 10.94 10.33
N ASP A 60 6.01 9.96 10.61
CA ASP A 60 5.82 8.55 10.24
C ASP A 60 4.48 7.95 10.66
N ALA A 61 3.96 8.33 11.83
CA ALA A 61 2.68 7.86 12.34
C ALA A 61 1.49 8.41 11.55
N ALA A 62 1.55 9.68 11.15
CA ALA A 62 0.51 10.31 10.34
C ALA A 62 0.55 9.79 8.89
N ASP A 63 1.76 9.60 8.34
CA ASP A 63 1.94 9.01 7.02
C ASP A 63 1.40 7.58 6.99
N LEU A 64 1.71 6.76 8.01
CA LEU A 64 1.17 5.41 8.12
C LEU A 64 -0.36 5.39 8.31
N ALA A 65 -0.92 6.33 9.07
CA ALA A 65 -2.37 6.47 9.23
C ALA A 65 -3.07 6.82 7.91
N ALA A 66 -2.39 7.58 7.04
CA ALA A 66 -2.88 7.96 5.72
C ALA A 66 -2.67 6.89 4.63
N ARG A 67 -2.31 5.65 5.00
CA ARG A 67 -2.07 4.56 4.05
C ARG A 67 -3.27 4.30 3.16
N ARG A 68 -3.00 4.06 1.88
CA ARG A 68 -4.00 3.73 0.88
C ARG A 68 -3.74 2.36 0.28
N HIS A 69 -4.81 1.65 -0.04
CA HIS A 69 -4.76 0.33 -0.65
C HIS A 69 -4.97 0.47 -2.16
N TRP A 70 -4.11 -0.18 -2.94
CA TRP A 70 -4.12 -0.10 -4.40
C TRP A 70 -4.05 -1.49 -5.01
N HIS A 71 -4.82 -1.74 -6.06
CA HIS A 71 -4.51 -2.85 -6.95
C HIS A 71 -3.07 -2.73 -7.44
N GLU A 72 -2.37 -3.85 -7.60
CA GLU A 72 -0.96 -3.84 -8.05
C GLU A 72 -0.79 -3.11 -9.38
N SER A 73 -1.70 -3.36 -10.33
CA SER A 73 -1.71 -2.70 -11.63
C SER A 73 -2.00 -1.21 -11.53
N CYS A 74 -2.96 -0.80 -10.68
CA CYS A 74 -3.29 0.60 -10.47
C CYS A 74 -2.13 1.36 -9.83
N TRP A 75 -1.42 0.73 -8.88
CA TRP A 75 -0.20 1.30 -8.35
C TRP A 75 0.84 1.44 -9.46
N ARG A 76 1.10 0.42 -10.28
CA ARG A 76 2.14 0.50 -11.33
C ARG A 76 1.96 1.69 -12.30
N ILE A 77 0.74 2.12 -12.58
CA ILE A 77 0.44 3.19 -13.54
C ILE A 77 0.16 4.57 -12.93
N ALA A 78 0.09 4.69 -11.60
CA ALA A 78 -0.23 5.94 -10.89
C ALA A 78 0.87 7.02 -10.96
#